data_AF-A0A1F5VVJ1-F1
#
_entry.id   AF-A0A1F5VVJ1-F1
#
_cell.length_a   1.000
_cell.length_b   1.000
_cell.length_c   1.000
_cell.angle_alpha   90.00
_cell.angle_beta   90.00
_cell.angle_gamma   90.00
#
_symmetry.space_group_name_H-M   'P 1'
#
loop_
_entity.id
_entity.type
_entity.pdbx_description
1 polymer ?
#
loop_
_entity_poly.entity_id
_entity_poly.type
_entity_poly.pdbx_seq_one_letter_code
_entity_poly.pdbx_strand_id
1 'polypeptide(L)'
;MNVQILIRIDKSLKEALQRLSKKENKSTNEKICELIGEYVTEHSMETAMKKLWDDISVSLKKKGYTRADVNRAIKRVRKGT
;
A
#
# COMPACT_ATOMS: atom_id res chain seq x y z
N MET A 1 -0.32 18.99 -8.72
CA MET A 1 -1.74 19.11 -9.13
C MET A 1 -2.59 18.78 -7.92
N ASN A 2 -3.52 19.65 -7.53
CA ASN A 2 -4.52 19.32 -6.50
C ASN A 2 -5.80 18.85 -7.19
N VAL A 3 -6.32 17.70 -6.77
CA VAL A 3 -7.58 17.13 -7.24
C VAL A 3 -8.59 17.22 -6.09
N GLN A 4 -9.81 17.67 -6.37
CA GLN A 4 -10.84 17.86 -5.35
C GLN A 4 -11.85 16.70 -5.38
N ILE A 5 -12.23 16.22 -4.19
CA ILE A 5 -13.28 15.21 -4.01
C ILE A 5 -14.42 15.87 -3.22
N LEU A 6 -15.66 15.75 -3.71
CA LEU A 6 -16.86 16.18 -3.00
C LEU A 6 -17.53 14.95 -2.36
N ILE A 7 -17.62 14.94 -1.04
CA ILE A 7 -18.16 13.81 -0.26
C ILE A 7 -19.37 14.31 0.52
N ARG A 8 -20.49 13.59 0.41
CA ARG A 8 -21.71 13.83 1.21
C ARG A 8 -21.70 12.88 2.39
N ILE A 9 -21.79 13.43 3.60
CA ILE A 9 -21.85 12.69 4.85
C ILE A 9 -22.94 13.29 5.74
N ASP A 10 -23.43 12.50 6.68
CA ASP A 10 -24.38 12.98 7.67
C ASP A 10 -23.78 14.10 8.53
N LYS A 11 -24.65 15.01 8.96
CA LYS A 11 -24.26 16.17 9.78
C LYS A 11 -23.59 15.73 11.09
N SER A 12 -24.12 14.70 11.74
CA SER A 12 -23.57 14.14 12.98
C SER A 12 -22.15 13.60 12.79
N LEU A 13 -21.89 12.93 11.66
CA LEU A 13 -20.56 12.41 11.33
C LEU A 13 -19.58 13.55 11.07
N LYS A 14 -20.00 14.59 10.33
CA LYS A 14 -19.17 15.79 10.11
C LYS A 14 -18.76 16.45 11.42
N GLU A 15 -19.70 16.61 12.35
CA GLU A 15 -19.44 17.22 13.66
C GLU A 15 -18.49 16.38 14.51
N ALA A 16 -18.67 15.07 14.54
CA ALA A 16 -17.78 14.15 15.24
C ALA A 16 -16.35 14.21 14.67
N LEU A 17 -16.21 14.14 13.34
CA LEU A 17 -14.92 14.23 12.66
C LEU A 17 -14.23 15.55 12.97
N GLN A 18 -14.95 16.69 12.89
CA GLN A 18 -14.38 17.99 13.18
C GLN A 18 -13.87 18.11 14.63
N ARG A 19 -14.60 17.53 15.60
CA ARG A 19 -14.15 17.49 17.00
C ARG A 19 -12.89 16.64 17.19
N LEU A 20 -12.81 15.48 16.53
CA LEU A 20 -11.66 14.60 16.60
C LEU A 20 -10.42 15.23 15.93
N SER A 21 -10.56 15.76 14.71
CA SER A 21 -9.45 16.40 14.00
C SER A 21 -8.86 17.57 14.80
N LYS A 22 -9.69 18.36 15.48
CA LYS A 22 -9.22 19.46 16.36
C LYS A 22 -8.36 18.95 17.52
N LYS A 23 -8.67 17.79 18.12
CA LYS A 23 -7.83 17.21 19.18
C LYS A 23 -6.43 16.84 18.67
N GLU A 24 -6.32 16.52 17.39
CA GLU A 24 -5.05 16.22 16.72
C GLU A 24 -4.35 17.46 16.14
N ASN A 25 -4.88 18.68 16.37
CA ASN A 25 -4.43 19.92 15.71
C ASN A 25 -4.45 19.86 14.18
N LYS A 26 -5.36 19.05 13.59
CA LYS A 26 -5.52 18.88 12.16
C LYS A 26 -6.83 19.50 11.68
N SER A 27 -6.84 19.98 10.44
CA SER A 27 -8.08 20.28 9.73
C SER A 27 -8.82 19.00 9.37
N THR A 28 -10.14 19.12 9.17
CA THR A 28 -10.97 18.01 8.68
C THR A 28 -10.46 17.46 7.34
N ASN A 29 -9.97 18.34 6.45
CA ASN A 29 -9.45 17.92 5.16
C ASN A 29 -8.16 17.09 5.30
N GLU A 30 -7.22 17.53 6.15
CA GLU A 30 -6.00 16.76 6.42
C GLU A 30 -6.32 15.37 6.97
N LYS A 31 -7.26 15.27 7.91
CA LYS A 31 -7.64 13.98 8.47
C LYS A 31 -8.33 13.08 7.45
N ILE A 32 -9.19 13.63 6.58
CA ILE A 32 -9.82 12.85 5.49
C ILE A 32 -8.76 12.32 4.52
N CYS A 33 -7.82 13.16 4.10
CA CYS A 33 -6.74 12.74 3.20
C CYS A 33 -5.87 11.65 3.83
N GLU A 34 -5.56 11.76 5.13
CA GLU A 34 -4.83 10.74 5.89
C GLU A 34 -5.58 9.41 5.88
N LEU A 35 -6.86 9.41 6.27
CA LEU A 35 -7.69 8.19 6.31
C LEU A 35 -7.83 7.53 4.93
N ILE A 36 -8.00 8.34 3.86
CA ILE A 36 -8.04 7.81 2.49
C ILE A 36 -6.69 7.22 2.10
N GLY A 37 -5.59 7.88 2.45
CA GLY A 37 -4.23 7.41 2.18
C GLY A 37 -3.91 6.10 2.88
N GLU A 38 -4.28 5.97 4.15
CA GLU A 38 -4.16 4.74 4.95
C GLU A 38 -4.97 3.61 4.32
N TYR A 39 -6.25 3.87 4.01
CA TYR A 39 -7.12 2.88 3.36
C TYR A 39 -6.52 2.38 2.04
N VAL A 40 -6.07 3.30 1.18
CA VAL A 40 -5.45 2.94 -0.10
C VAL A 40 -4.14 2.17 0.12
N THR A 41 -3.32 2.55 1.10
CA THR A 41 -2.05 1.87 1.37
C THR A 41 -2.28 0.43 1.86
N GLU A 42 -3.25 0.25 2.76
CA GLU A 42 -3.60 -1.07 3.31
C GLU A 42 -4.26 -1.98 2.29
N HIS A 43 -5.09 -1.43 1.41
CA HIS A 43 -5.88 -2.19 0.43
C HIS A 43 -5.25 -2.23 -0.96
N SER A 44 -4.15 -1.49 -1.18
CA SER A 44 -3.44 -1.59 -2.45
C SER A 44 -2.88 -2.99 -2.59
N MET A 45 -3.32 -3.67 -3.64
CA MET A 45 -2.74 -4.94 -4.09
C MET A 45 -1.23 -4.83 -4.28
N GLU A 46 -0.68 -3.63 -4.51
CA GLU A 46 0.76 -3.39 -4.60
C GLU A 46 1.48 -3.68 -3.26
N THR A 47 0.90 -3.25 -2.14
CA THR A 47 1.41 -3.53 -0.79
C THR A 47 1.32 -5.02 -0.49
N ALA A 48 0.19 -5.65 -0.82
CA ALA A 48 -0.01 -7.09 -0.66
C ALA A 48 0.96 -7.90 -1.55
N MET A 49 1.18 -7.47 -2.79
CA MET A 49 2.11 -8.07 -3.75
C MET A 49 3.55 -7.94 -3.27
N LYS A 50 3.92 -6.78 -2.71
CA LYS A 50 5.25 -6.55 -2.14
C LYS A 50 5.52 -7.47 -0.96
N LYS A 51 4.55 -7.64 -0.06
CA LYS A 51 4.66 -8.57 1.06
C LYS A 51 4.82 -10.02 0.57
N LEU A 52 4.01 -10.45 -0.39
CA LEU A 52 4.14 -11.76 -1.04
C LEU A 52 5.53 -11.95 -1.67
N TRP A 53 6.03 -10.93 -2.36
CA TRP A 53 7.36 -10.97 -2.98
C TRP A 53 8.49 -11.07 -1.95
N ASP A 54 8.37 -10.37 -0.82
CA ASP A 54 9.31 -10.45 0.29
C ASP A 54 9.30 -11.85 0.94
N ASP A 55 8.12 -12.44 1.16
CA ASP A 55 7.98 -13.80 1.70
C ASP A 55 8.61 -14.85 0.77
N ILE A 56 8.39 -14.72 -0.55
CA ILE A 56 9.01 -15.56 -1.57
C ILE A 56 10.55 -15.38 -1.54
N SER A 57 11.03 -14.14 -1.47
CA SER A 57 12.47 -13.82 -1.41
C SER A 57 13.14 -14.45 -0.18
N VAL A 58 12.50 -14.38 0.98
CA VAL A 58 12.99 -15.03 2.21
C VAL A 58 13.02 -16.56 2.07
N SER A 59 11.95 -17.15 1.52
CA SER A 59 11.88 -18.60 1.28
C SER A 59 12.96 -19.09 0.33
N LEU A 60 13.21 -18.36 -0.76
CA LEU A 60 14.27 -18.68 -1.73
C LEU A 60 15.66 -18.60 -1.09
N LYS A 61 15.93 -17.56 -0.29
CA LYS A 61 17.19 -17.44 0.45
C LYS A 61 17.39 -18.59 1.45
N LYS A 62 16.34 -18.97 2.20
CA LYS A 62 16.40 -20.11 3.14
C LYS A 62 16.72 -21.43 2.46
N LYS A 63 16.25 -21.62 1.22
CA LYS A 63 16.55 -22.80 0.39
C LYS A 63 17.92 -22.75 -0.30
N GLY A 64 18.71 -21.70 -0.04
CA GLY A 64 20.06 -21.55 -0.59
C GLY A 64 20.10 -21.03 -2.04
N TYR A 65 18.98 -20.56 -2.59
CA TYR A 65 18.97 -20.01 -3.95
C TYR A 65 19.73 -18.68 -3.99
N THR A 66 20.61 -18.56 -4.97
CA THR A 66 21.45 -17.38 -5.18
C THR A 66 21.00 -16.59 -6.42
N ARG A 67 21.53 -15.37 -6.58
CA ARG A 67 21.36 -14.59 -7.83
C ARG A 67 21.84 -15.35 -9.07
N ALA A 68 22.86 -16.20 -8.92
CA ALA A 68 23.38 -17.00 -10.02
C ALA A 68 22.33 -18.01 -10.51
N ASP A 69 21.56 -18.60 -9.60
CA ASP A 69 20.51 -19.57 -9.93
C ASP A 69 19.34 -18.90 -10.66
N VAL A 70 18.96 -17.69 -10.22
CA VAL A 70 17.94 -16.86 -10.92
C VAL A 70 18.40 -16.55 -12.35
N ASN A 71 19.64 -16.08 -12.51
CA ASN A 71 20.18 -15.80 -13.84
C ASN A 71 20.26 -17.04 -14.72
N ARG A 72 20.58 -18.21 -14.14
CA ARG A 72 20.60 -19.50 -14.84
C ARG A 72 19.20 -19.90 -15.30
N ALA A 73 18.18 -19.72 -14.44
CA ALA A 73 16.79 -19.99 -14.78
C ALA A 73 16.27 -19.08 -15.89
N ILE A 74 16.53 -17.76 -15.81
CA ILE A 74 16.16 -16.80 -16.85
C ILE A 74 16.79 -17.16 -18.19
N LYS A 75 18.10 -17.48 -18.20
CA LYS A 75 18.79 -17.91 -19.41
C LYS A 75 18.19 -19.19 -19.99
N ARG A 76 17.81 -20.15 -19.14
CA ARG A 76 17.20 -21.41 -19.57
C ARG A 76 15.84 -21.19 -20.24
N VAL A 77 14.97 -20.36 -19.66
CA VAL A 77 13.66 -20.04 -20.25
C VAL A 77 13.80 -19.26 -21.56
N ARG A 78 14.72 -18.28 -21.61
CA ARG A 78 14.92 -17.44 -22.81
C ARG A 78 15.55 -18.16 -23.99
N LYS A 79 16.30 -19.24 -23.75
CA LYS A 79 16.92 -20.02 -24.83
C LYS A 79 15.91 -20.90 -25.59
N GLY A 80 14.64 -20.91 -25.18
CA GLY A 80 13.75 -22.00 -25.54
C GLY A 80 14.26 -23.29 -24.90
N THR A 81 13.42 -24.32 -24.86
CA THR A 81 13.92 -25.64 -24.43
C THR A 81 14.80 -26.21 -25.53
#